data_AF-A0AAD4H5V7-F1
#
_entry.id   AF-A0AAD4H5V7-F1
#
_cell.length_a   1.000
_cell.length_b   1.000
_cell.length_c   1.000
_cell.angle_alpha   90.00
_cell.angle_beta   90.00
_cell.angle_gamma   90.00
#
_symmetry.space_group_name_H-M   'P 1'
#
loop_
_entity.id
_entity.type
_entity.pdbx_description
1 polymer ?
#
loop_
_entity_poly.entity_id
_entity_poly.type
_entity_poly.pdbx_seq_one_letter_code
_entity_poly.pdbx_strand_id
1 'polypeptide(L)'
;THYNCHAIFLVGGFGCSGYLHTRVQAEFGSRVPMIGVPPRAELAVVRGAAYAGLMPRTITQRVARRWYGVDSLMSYEEGSDLPHKKVRDHEGMMRARDRFSVYVAPGQHIGIDECITKRYVTYQYPKPVNSPLFACSSMNLPRYVDSPMVEKIGDFLIPLPYVHGAQPGHKMVFELRMYFGATEIRAEAEVNGIIVTTRCQFTG
;
A
#
# COMPACT_ATOMS: atom_id res chain seq x y z
N THR A 1 9.93 6.17 -17.35
CA THR A 1 8.56 6.43 -16.88
C THR A 1 7.56 5.94 -17.93
N HIS A 2 6.99 4.75 -17.76
CA HIS A 2 6.05 4.14 -18.74
C HIS A 2 4.57 4.40 -18.41
N TYR A 3 4.26 5.49 -17.70
CA TYR A 3 2.86 5.89 -17.51
C TYR A 3 2.43 6.72 -18.72
N ASN A 4 1.68 6.09 -19.63
CA ASN A 4 1.06 6.81 -20.73
C ASN A 4 -0.19 7.54 -20.23
N CYS A 5 -0.23 8.86 -20.39
CA CYS A 5 -1.39 9.66 -20.02
C CYS A 5 -2.41 9.60 -21.16
N HIS A 6 -3.51 8.88 -20.94
CA HIS A 6 -4.55 8.71 -21.96
C HIS A 6 -5.52 9.89 -22.04
N ALA A 7 -5.72 10.62 -20.94
CA ALA A 7 -6.64 11.74 -20.91
C ALA A 7 -6.23 12.83 -19.90
N ILE A 8 -6.48 14.09 -20.26
CA ILE A 8 -6.45 15.25 -19.37
C ILE A 8 -7.84 15.90 -19.37
N PHE A 9 -8.38 16.15 -18.17
CA PHE A 9 -9.63 16.90 -18.00
C PHE A 9 -9.36 18.22 -17.29
N LEU A 10 -9.81 19.33 -17.89
CA LEU A 10 -9.70 20.66 -17.30
C LEU A 10 -10.94 20.94 -16.46
N VAL A 11 -10.79 21.09 -15.15
CA VAL A 11 -11.89 21.29 -14.19
C VAL A 11 -11.72 22.59 -13.40
N GLY A 12 -12.81 23.04 -12.77
CA GLY A 12 -12.87 24.32 -12.05
C GLY A 12 -13.20 25.51 -12.96
N GLY A 13 -13.44 26.68 -12.37
CA GLY A 13 -13.86 27.87 -13.11
C GLY A 13 -12.88 28.29 -14.22
N PHE A 14 -11.58 28.22 -13.96
CA PHE A 14 -10.56 28.49 -14.99
C PHE A 14 -10.38 27.34 -15.98
N GLY A 15 -10.81 26.12 -15.62
CA GLY A 15 -10.85 24.95 -16.52
C GLY A 15 -11.75 25.17 -17.74
N CYS A 16 -12.76 26.04 -17.61
CA CYS A 16 -13.65 26.44 -18.70
C CYS A 16 -13.03 27.47 -19.67
N SER A 17 -11.81 27.97 -19.40
CA SER A 17 -11.16 28.98 -20.22
C SER A 17 -10.64 28.39 -21.54
N GLY A 18 -11.09 28.95 -22.66
CA GLY A 18 -10.58 28.60 -23.99
C GLY A 18 -9.07 28.86 -24.14
N TYR A 19 -8.54 29.86 -23.41
CA TYR A 19 -7.09 30.11 -23.36
C TYR A 19 -6.36 28.92 -22.71
N LEU A 20 -6.79 28.47 -21.53
CA LEU A 20 -6.16 27.34 -20.84
C LEU A 20 -6.21 26.07 -21.69
N HIS A 21 -7.38 25.78 -22.27
CA HIS A 21 -7.54 24.65 -23.18
C HIS A 21 -6.56 24.70 -24.35
N THR A 22 -6.43 25.86 -25.00
CA THR A 22 -5.50 26.05 -26.13
C THR A 22 -4.05 25.83 -25.71
N ARG A 23 -3.64 26.37 -24.54
CA ARG A 23 -2.27 26.21 -24.03
C ARG A 23 -1.96 24.75 -23.66
N VAL A 24 -2.90 24.06 -23.01
CA VAL A 24 -2.75 22.64 -22.65
C VAL A 24 -2.73 21.76 -23.90
N GLN A 25 -3.58 22.05 -24.90
CA GLN A 25 -3.57 21.35 -26.17
C GLN A 25 -2.24 21.51 -26.91
N ALA A 26 -1.70 22.74 -26.97
CA ALA A 26 -0.41 23.01 -27.61
C ALA A 26 0.76 22.26 -26.92
N GLU A 27 0.73 22.18 -25.59
CA GLU A 27 1.81 21.56 -24.80
C GLU A 27 1.72 20.03 -24.75
N PHE A 28 0.52 19.47 -24.70
CA PHE A 28 0.30 18.04 -24.41
C PHE A 28 -0.42 17.26 -25.52
N GLY A 29 -1.03 17.93 -26.50
CA GLY A 29 -1.87 17.29 -27.52
C GLY A 29 -1.14 16.30 -28.43
N SER A 30 0.19 16.40 -28.55
CA SER A 30 1.01 15.42 -29.28
C SER A 30 1.25 14.12 -28.50
N ARG A 31 1.08 14.14 -27.17
CA ARG A 31 1.36 13.01 -26.26
C ARG A 31 0.12 12.41 -25.64
N VAL A 32 -0.93 13.21 -25.47
CA VAL A 32 -2.17 12.82 -24.78
C VAL A 32 -3.30 12.81 -25.80
N PRO A 33 -3.93 11.65 -26.06
CA PRO A 33 -4.93 11.54 -27.12
C PRO A 33 -6.25 12.25 -26.78
N MET A 34 -6.57 12.43 -25.50
CA MET A 34 -7.79 13.10 -25.07
C MET A 34 -7.49 14.28 -24.14
N ILE A 35 -7.83 15.49 -24.56
CA ILE A 35 -7.82 16.69 -23.71
C ILE A 35 -9.22 17.29 -23.80
N GLY A 36 -9.91 17.41 -22.66
CA GLY A 36 -11.31 17.81 -22.66
C GLY A 36 -11.72 18.67 -21.47
N VAL A 37 -12.77 19.46 -21.67
CA VAL A 37 -13.46 20.20 -20.62
C VAL A 37 -14.80 19.49 -20.36
N PRO A 38 -15.02 18.86 -19.20
CA PRO A 38 -16.28 18.18 -18.91
C PRO A 38 -17.43 19.20 -18.77
N PRO A 39 -18.69 18.81 -19.03
CA PRO A 39 -19.83 19.69 -18.86
C PRO A 39 -19.94 20.24 -17.43
N ARG A 40 -20.10 21.56 -17.29
CA ARG A 40 -20.11 22.27 -16.00
C ARG A 40 -18.85 21.98 -15.19
N ALA A 41 -17.68 22.20 -15.79
CA ALA A 41 -16.38 21.88 -15.21
C ALA A 41 -16.13 22.59 -13.88
N GLU A 42 -16.73 23.77 -13.69
CA GLU A 42 -16.75 24.54 -12.44
C GLU A 42 -17.43 23.79 -11.28
N LEU A 43 -18.32 22.84 -11.57
CA LEU A 43 -19.00 21.99 -10.59
C LEU A 43 -18.49 20.55 -10.56
N ALA A 44 -17.54 20.17 -11.42
CA ALA A 44 -17.13 18.78 -11.61
C ALA A 44 -16.64 18.12 -10.31
N VAL A 45 -15.84 18.83 -9.50
CA VAL A 45 -15.31 18.32 -8.23
C VAL A 45 -16.41 18.10 -7.20
N VAL A 46 -17.27 19.11 -6.98
CA VAL A 46 -18.37 19.04 -6.00
C VAL A 46 -19.37 17.96 -6.38
N ARG A 47 -19.67 17.81 -7.68
CA ARG A 47 -20.50 16.71 -8.15
C ARG A 47 -19.86 15.36 -7.94
N GLY A 48 -18.58 15.21 -8.26
CA GLY A 48 -17.84 13.98 -8.00
C GLY A 48 -17.92 13.58 -6.53
N ALA A 49 -17.75 14.53 -5.62
CA ALA A 49 -17.91 14.31 -4.18
C ALA A 49 -19.34 13.91 -3.80
N ALA A 50 -20.36 14.59 -4.33
CA ALA A 50 -21.76 14.24 -4.10
C ALA A 50 -22.08 12.82 -4.61
N TYR A 51 -21.63 12.44 -5.81
CA TYR A 51 -21.78 11.09 -6.33
C TYR A 51 -21.06 10.06 -5.46
N ALA A 52 -19.84 10.35 -5.01
CA ALA A 52 -19.10 9.46 -4.12
C ALA A 52 -19.82 9.25 -2.78
N GLY A 53 -20.45 10.29 -2.22
CA GLY A 53 -21.24 10.19 -0.99
C GLY A 53 -22.58 9.49 -1.16
N LEU A 54 -23.31 9.78 -2.24
CA LEU A 54 -24.62 9.19 -2.54
C LEU A 54 -24.53 7.74 -3.03
N MET A 55 -23.44 7.40 -3.74
CA MET A 55 -23.24 6.11 -4.39
C MET A 55 -21.83 5.58 -4.05
N PRO A 56 -21.57 5.19 -2.78
CA PRO A 56 -20.23 4.84 -2.31
C PRO A 56 -19.66 3.58 -2.97
N ARG A 57 -20.51 2.75 -3.60
CA ARG A 57 -20.12 1.53 -4.33
C ARG A 57 -20.01 1.73 -5.85
N THR A 58 -20.03 2.97 -6.34
CA THR A 58 -19.81 3.25 -7.77
C THR A 58 -18.43 2.80 -8.22
N ILE A 59 -17.43 3.00 -7.36
CA ILE A 59 -16.11 2.39 -7.54
C ILE A 59 -16.25 0.96 -7.00
N THR A 60 -15.87 -0.04 -7.78
CA THR A 60 -15.90 -1.45 -7.33
C THR A 60 -14.50 -2.00 -7.12
N GLN A 61 -13.52 -1.45 -7.83
CA GLN A 61 -12.12 -1.85 -7.78
C GLN A 61 -11.19 -0.64 -7.99
N ARG A 62 -9.94 -0.78 -7.54
CA ARG A 62 -8.85 0.17 -7.80
C ARG A 62 -7.67 -0.55 -8.42
N VAL A 63 -6.89 0.16 -9.22
CA VAL A 63 -5.62 -0.35 -9.76
C VAL A 63 -4.49 0.24 -8.92
N ALA A 64 -3.69 -0.62 -8.30
CA ALA A 64 -2.55 -0.18 -7.52
C ALA A 64 -1.48 0.47 -8.40
N ARG A 65 -0.89 1.56 -7.91
CA ARG A 65 0.12 2.34 -8.66
C ARG A 65 1.56 2.01 -8.26
N ARG A 66 1.74 1.35 -7.13
CA ARG A 66 3.03 1.12 -6.46
C ARG A 66 3.04 -0.28 -5.89
N TRP A 67 4.22 -0.80 -5.62
CA TRP A 67 4.35 -1.98 -4.77
C TRP A 67 3.95 -1.58 -3.36
N TYR A 68 3.15 -2.40 -2.68
CA TYR A 68 2.87 -2.25 -1.26
C TYR A 68 3.28 -3.52 -0.54
N GLY A 69 3.92 -3.36 0.62
CA GLY A 69 4.41 -4.49 1.40
C GLY A 69 4.86 -4.09 2.79
N VAL A 70 5.21 -5.08 3.59
CA VAL A 70 5.74 -4.90 4.95
C VAL A 70 7.15 -5.45 5.03
N ASP A 71 7.90 -5.08 6.06
CA ASP A 71 9.14 -5.77 6.38
C ASP A 71 8.84 -7.19 6.88
N SER A 72 9.72 -8.12 6.54
CA SER A 72 9.58 -9.49 7.03
C SER A 72 10.93 -10.19 7.11
N LEU A 73 10.98 -11.17 8.00
CA LEU A 73 12.08 -12.11 8.10
C LEU A 73 11.78 -13.33 7.20
N MET A 74 12.37 -13.37 6.01
CA MET A 74 12.14 -14.44 5.02
C MET A 74 13.33 -15.39 4.93
N SER A 75 13.16 -16.55 4.29
CA SER A 75 14.28 -17.48 4.04
C SER A 75 15.42 -16.78 3.29
N TYR A 76 16.65 -16.99 3.74
CA TYR A 76 17.83 -16.42 3.08
C TYR A 76 18.14 -17.18 1.78
N GLU A 77 18.23 -16.47 0.66
CA GLU A 77 18.60 -17.02 -0.64
C GLU A 77 20.05 -16.65 -0.96
N GLU A 78 20.94 -17.64 -0.92
CA GLU A 78 22.36 -17.46 -1.22
C GLU A 78 22.57 -16.93 -2.66
N GLY A 79 23.44 -15.95 -2.83
CA GLY A 79 23.70 -15.28 -4.12
C GLY A 79 22.70 -14.18 -4.49
N SER A 80 21.48 -14.20 -3.94
CA SER A 80 20.45 -13.17 -4.17
C SER A 80 20.33 -12.19 -3.00
N ASP A 81 20.50 -12.67 -1.77
CA ASP A 81 20.40 -11.83 -0.57
C ASP A 81 21.75 -11.27 -0.12
N LEU A 82 21.73 -10.02 0.37
CA LEU A 82 22.90 -9.34 0.90
C LEU A 82 23.44 -10.07 2.14
N PRO A 83 24.74 -10.44 2.18
CA PRO A 83 25.30 -11.22 3.28
C PRO A 83 25.13 -10.60 4.67
N HIS A 84 25.18 -9.27 4.77
CA HIS A 84 25.01 -8.55 6.06
C HIS A 84 23.54 -8.50 6.54
N LYS A 85 22.58 -8.96 5.73
CA LYS A 85 21.17 -9.15 6.09
C LYS A 85 20.88 -10.59 6.55
N LYS A 86 21.86 -11.50 6.44
CA LYS A 86 21.75 -12.89 6.89
C LYS A 86 21.73 -12.94 8.43
N VAL A 87 20.70 -13.56 8.98
CA VAL A 87 20.53 -13.77 10.42
C VAL A 87 20.04 -15.19 10.67
N ARG A 88 20.29 -15.73 11.86
CA ARG A 88 19.74 -17.02 12.30
C ARG A 88 18.48 -16.74 13.13
N ASP A 89 17.37 -17.37 12.81
CA ASP A 89 16.14 -17.25 13.60
C ASP A 89 16.17 -18.17 14.84
N HIS A 90 15.11 -18.10 15.65
CA HIS A 90 14.96 -18.90 16.87
C HIS A 90 14.88 -20.42 16.63
N GLU A 91 14.59 -20.85 15.39
CA GLU A 91 14.55 -22.26 14.99
C GLU A 91 15.89 -22.72 14.38
N GLY A 92 16.89 -21.85 14.37
CA GLY A 92 18.20 -22.12 13.80
C GLY A 92 18.27 -21.98 12.28
N MET A 93 17.22 -21.50 11.62
CA MET A 93 17.16 -21.36 10.17
C MET A 93 17.80 -20.05 9.72
N MET A 94 18.46 -20.07 8.56
CA MET A 94 19.04 -18.86 7.97
C MET A 94 17.95 -18.03 7.29
N ARG A 95 17.85 -16.78 7.71
CA ARG A 95 16.86 -15.81 7.25
C ARG A 95 17.52 -14.53 6.74
N ALA A 96 16.84 -13.81 5.86
CA ALA A 96 17.17 -12.46 5.47
C ALA A 96 16.24 -11.48 6.20
N ARG A 97 16.81 -10.57 7.00
CA ARG A 97 16.05 -9.48 7.62
C ARG A 97 15.69 -8.40 6.59
N ASP A 98 14.71 -7.57 6.94
CA ASP A 98 14.28 -6.39 6.17
C ASP A 98 13.80 -6.71 4.75
N ARG A 99 13.36 -7.95 4.47
CA ARG A 99 12.83 -8.33 3.15
C ARG A 99 11.48 -7.66 2.91
N PHE A 100 11.25 -7.24 1.67
CA PHE A 100 9.99 -6.63 1.26
C PHE A 100 8.95 -7.73 0.98
N SER A 101 8.03 -7.96 1.94
CA SER A 101 6.92 -8.90 1.76
C SER A 101 5.78 -8.22 1.01
N VAL A 102 5.67 -8.51 -0.29
CA VAL A 102 4.69 -7.89 -1.21
C VAL A 102 3.26 -8.28 -0.86
N TYR A 103 2.41 -7.30 -0.58
CA TYR A 103 0.97 -7.47 -0.55
C TYR A 103 0.34 -7.17 -1.90
N VAL A 104 0.79 -6.10 -2.56
CA VAL A 104 0.18 -5.59 -3.79
C VAL A 104 1.25 -5.21 -4.80
N ALA A 105 1.01 -5.55 -6.07
CA ALA A 105 1.85 -5.15 -7.20
C ALA A 105 1.27 -3.93 -7.95
N PRO A 106 2.11 -3.09 -8.59
CA PRO A 106 1.65 -2.10 -9.55
C PRO A 106 0.81 -2.76 -10.66
N GLY A 107 -0.30 -2.14 -11.03
CA GLY A 107 -1.23 -2.67 -12.04
C GLY A 107 -2.21 -3.71 -11.51
N GLN A 108 -2.08 -4.17 -10.26
CA GLN A 108 -3.03 -5.11 -9.67
C GLN A 108 -4.39 -4.44 -9.47
N HIS A 109 -5.45 -5.09 -9.96
CA HIS A 109 -6.83 -4.73 -9.68
C HIS A 109 -7.22 -5.26 -8.31
N ILE A 110 -7.78 -4.41 -7.45
CA ILE A 110 -8.10 -4.72 -6.06
C ILE A 110 -9.55 -4.31 -5.81
N GLY A 111 -10.39 -5.26 -5.42
CA GLY A 111 -11.76 -4.98 -5.00
C GLY A 111 -11.83 -4.13 -3.74
N ILE A 112 -12.89 -3.33 -3.58
CA ILE A 112 -13.09 -2.48 -2.39
C ILE A 112 -12.96 -3.27 -1.08
N ASP A 113 -13.60 -4.44 -1.03
CA ASP A 113 -13.63 -5.32 0.14
C ASP A 113 -12.60 -6.46 0.05
N GLU A 114 -11.72 -6.42 -0.95
CA GLU A 114 -10.69 -7.46 -1.14
C GLU A 114 -9.68 -7.42 0.00
N CYS A 115 -9.55 -8.57 0.67
CA CYS A 115 -8.66 -8.77 1.79
C CYS A 115 -7.46 -9.61 1.36
N ILE A 116 -6.27 -9.05 1.50
CA ILE A 116 -5.02 -9.79 1.30
C ILE A 116 -4.51 -10.16 2.68
N THR A 117 -4.38 -11.46 2.94
CA THR A 117 -3.97 -11.99 4.25
C THR A 117 -2.61 -12.66 4.13
N LYS A 118 -1.70 -12.37 5.07
CA LYS A 118 -0.46 -13.12 5.25
C LYS A 118 -0.23 -13.47 6.71
N ARG A 119 0.44 -14.59 6.93
CA ARG A 119 0.75 -15.12 8.25
C ARG A 119 2.22 -14.88 8.59
N TYR A 120 2.48 -14.38 9.79
CA TYR A 120 3.81 -14.08 10.29
C TYR A 120 4.05 -14.72 11.66
N VAL A 121 5.32 -14.86 12.00
CA VAL A 121 5.80 -15.38 13.28
C VAL A 121 6.62 -14.29 13.96
N THR A 122 6.42 -14.12 15.26
CA THR A 122 7.21 -13.21 16.09
C THR A 122 7.59 -13.91 17.39
N TYR A 123 8.75 -13.54 17.91
CA TYR A 123 9.26 -13.98 19.22
C TYR A 123 9.41 -12.77 20.15
N GLN A 124 8.70 -11.68 19.88
CA GLN A 124 8.80 -10.43 20.64
C GLN A 124 7.96 -10.43 21.93
N TYR A 125 7.17 -11.48 22.19
CA TYR A 125 6.28 -11.55 23.36
C TYR A 125 7.04 -11.24 24.67
N PRO A 126 6.48 -10.40 25.57
CA PRO A 126 5.15 -9.75 25.51
C PRO A 126 5.16 -8.37 24.83
N LYS A 127 6.26 -7.94 24.20
CA LYS A 127 6.33 -6.64 23.51
C LYS A 127 5.45 -6.66 22.26
N PRO A 128 4.78 -5.54 21.94
CA PRO A 128 4.03 -5.42 20.70
C PRO A 128 4.97 -5.51 19.48
N VAL A 129 4.42 -5.95 18.35
CA VAL A 129 5.15 -5.99 17.07
C VAL A 129 4.87 -4.71 16.31
N ASN A 130 5.91 -4.02 15.84
CA ASN A 130 5.72 -2.99 14.81
C ASN A 130 5.81 -3.64 13.42
N SER A 131 4.85 -3.35 12.55
CA SER A 131 4.78 -3.88 11.18
C SER A 131 4.58 -2.74 10.18
N PRO A 132 5.59 -1.87 9.95
CA PRO A 132 5.47 -0.74 9.03
C PRO A 132 5.04 -1.15 7.61
N LEU A 133 4.15 -0.35 7.01
CA LEU A 133 3.78 -0.47 5.60
C LEU A 133 4.70 0.40 4.77
N PHE A 134 5.20 -0.19 3.70
CA PHE A 134 6.06 0.45 2.73
C PHE A 134 5.37 0.51 1.37
N ALA A 135 5.64 1.58 0.64
CA ALA A 135 5.34 1.71 -0.78
C ALA A 135 6.64 1.82 -1.58
N CYS A 136 6.69 1.20 -2.76
CA CYS A 136 7.81 1.38 -3.68
C CYS A 136 7.33 1.84 -5.05
N SER A 137 7.94 2.92 -5.54
CA SER A 137 7.65 3.51 -6.85
C SER A 137 8.50 2.94 -7.98
N SER A 138 9.39 1.98 -7.68
CA SER A 138 10.21 1.29 -8.68
C SER A 138 9.36 0.41 -9.61
N MET A 139 9.82 0.22 -10.85
CA MET A 139 9.24 -0.73 -11.79
C MET A 139 9.47 -2.19 -11.36
N ASN A 140 10.63 -2.45 -10.77
CA ASN A 140 11.01 -3.79 -10.32
C ASN A 140 10.58 -3.99 -8.87
N LEU A 141 10.25 -5.23 -8.54
CA LEU A 141 10.01 -5.66 -7.17
C LEU A 141 11.22 -5.30 -6.28
N PRO A 142 11.06 -4.45 -5.25
CA PRO A 142 12.11 -4.23 -4.27
C PRO A 142 12.43 -5.53 -3.53
N ARG A 143 13.72 -5.78 -3.28
CA ARG A 143 14.15 -6.94 -2.49
C ARG A 143 14.00 -6.69 -0.99
N TYR A 144 14.32 -5.48 -0.56
CA TYR A 144 14.33 -5.06 0.84
C TYR A 144 13.52 -3.78 1.07
N VAL A 145 13.12 -3.54 2.30
CA VAL A 145 12.40 -2.32 2.70
C VAL A 145 13.28 -1.06 2.71
N ASP A 146 14.60 -1.22 2.66
CA ASP A 146 15.59 -0.15 2.48
C ASP A 146 16.14 -0.07 1.04
N SER A 147 15.51 -0.77 0.09
CA SER A 147 15.85 -0.63 -1.33
C SER A 147 15.54 0.79 -1.83
N PRO A 148 16.23 1.27 -2.88
CA PRO A 148 15.94 2.58 -3.45
C PRO A 148 14.46 2.75 -3.82
N MET A 149 13.93 3.96 -3.61
CA MET A 149 12.52 4.32 -3.87
C MET A 149 11.49 3.57 -3.03
N VAL A 150 11.90 2.84 -1.99
CA VAL A 150 11.00 2.32 -0.96
C VAL A 150 10.84 3.39 0.12
N GLU A 151 9.60 3.68 0.45
CA GLU A 151 9.20 4.68 1.43
C GLU A 151 8.29 4.02 2.46
N LYS A 152 8.54 4.28 3.73
CA LYS A 152 7.59 3.94 4.79
C LYS A 152 6.41 4.90 4.71
N ILE A 153 5.20 4.37 4.62
CA ILE A 153 3.96 5.16 4.48
C ILE A 153 3.02 5.03 5.67
N GLY A 154 3.32 4.15 6.63
CA GLY A 154 2.55 4.02 7.86
C GLY A 154 3.16 3.00 8.83
N ASP A 155 2.69 3.07 10.08
CA ASP A 155 3.04 2.13 11.15
C ASP A 155 1.79 1.35 11.61
N PHE A 156 2.03 0.11 12.03
CA PHE A 156 1.01 -0.78 12.57
C PHE A 156 1.58 -1.44 13.81
N LEU A 157 1.12 -0.98 14.96
CA LEU A 157 1.48 -1.58 16.23
C LEU A 157 0.50 -2.71 16.56
N ILE A 158 1.00 -3.93 16.62
CA ILE A 158 0.23 -5.13 16.90
C ILE A 158 0.49 -5.54 18.35
N PRO A 159 -0.41 -5.26 19.30
CA PRO A 159 -0.29 -5.74 20.66
C PRO A 159 -0.42 -7.27 20.66
N LEU A 160 0.48 -7.93 21.39
CA LEU A 160 0.41 -9.36 21.57
C LEU A 160 -0.46 -9.67 22.80
N PRO A 161 -1.51 -10.49 22.67
CA PRO A 161 -2.38 -10.81 23.78
C PRO A 161 -1.63 -11.65 24.82
N TYR A 162 -2.01 -11.49 26.08
CA TYR A 162 -1.46 -12.29 27.16
C TYR A 162 -1.75 -13.78 26.95
N VAL A 163 -0.72 -14.61 27.11
CA VAL A 163 -0.83 -16.07 27.07
C VAL A 163 -0.42 -16.63 28.43
N HIS A 164 -1.33 -17.36 29.08
CA HIS A 164 -1.10 -17.91 30.41
C HIS A 164 0.09 -18.87 30.41
N GLY A 165 1.07 -18.62 31.29
CA GLY A 165 2.28 -19.42 31.41
C GLY A 165 3.32 -19.20 30.30
N ALA A 166 3.09 -18.29 29.36
CA ALA A 166 4.06 -17.96 28.32
C ALA A 166 5.21 -17.11 28.89
N GLN A 167 6.44 -17.50 28.55
CA GLN A 167 7.66 -16.78 28.92
C GLN A 167 7.99 -15.69 27.89
N PRO A 168 8.78 -14.66 28.25
CA PRO A 168 9.35 -13.74 27.27
C PRO A 168 10.06 -14.50 26.14
N GLY A 169 9.81 -14.11 24.90
CA GLY A 169 10.31 -14.84 23.73
C GLY A 169 9.40 -15.95 23.20
N HIS A 170 8.22 -16.15 23.80
CA HIS A 170 7.26 -17.15 23.31
C HIS A 170 6.89 -16.89 21.84
N LYS A 171 6.85 -17.98 21.05
CA LYS A 171 6.51 -17.95 19.64
C LYS A 171 5.04 -17.58 19.48
N MET A 172 4.79 -16.40 18.92
CA MET A 172 3.45 -15.94 18.58
C MET A 172 3.28 -15.96 17.06
N VAL A 173 2.10 -16.36 16.62
CA VAL A 173 1.71 -16.33 15.22
C VAL A 173 0.59 -15.32 15.08
N PHE A 174 0.67 -14.50 14.04
CA PHE A 174 -0.40 -13.57 13.72
C PHE A 174 -0.71 -13.55 12.23
N GLU A 175 -1.97 -13.27 11.91
CA GLU A 175 -2.42 -12.99 10.54
C GLU A 175 -2.55 -11.48 10.37
N LEU A 176 -1.88 -10.93 9.35
CA LEU A 176 -2.00 -9.54 8.96
C LEU A 176 -2.82 -9.45 7.68
N ARG A 177 -4.01 -8.89 7.84
CA ARG A 177 -5.01 -8.63 6.80
C ARG A 177 -4.89 -7.19 6.34
N MET A 178 -4.84 -6.97 5.04
CA MET A 178 -4.77 -5.63 4.46
C MET A 178 -5.80 -5.44 3.36
N TYR A 179 -6.38 -4.25 3.32
CA TYR A 179 -7.39 -3.83 2.36
C TYR A 179 -6.91 -2.55 1.67
N PHE A 180 -6.78 -2.60 0.35
CA PHE A 180 -6.26 -1.48 -0.46
C PHE A 180 -7.30 -0.89 -1.41
N GLY A 181 -8.47 -1.52 -1.55
CA GLY A 181 -9.50 -1.11 -2.52
C GLY A 181 -10.37 0.07 -2.07
N ALA A 182 -10.48 0.31 -0.75
CA ALA A 182 -11.20 1.45 -0.20
C ALA A 182 -10.43 2.77 -0.42
N THR A 183 -10.99 3.89 0.06
CA THR A 183 -10.34 5.21 -0.01
C THR A 183 -9.09 5.28 0.87
N GLU A 184 -9.12 4.60 2.01
CA GLU A 184 -8.01 4.47 2.94
C GLU A 184 -7.51 3.02 2.95
N ILE A 185 -6.22 2.83 3.14
CA ILE A 185 -5.67 1.50 3.41
C ILE A 185 -6.09 1.12 4.83
N ARG A 186 -6.62 -0.09 5.00
CA ARG A 186 -6.95 -0.66 6.31
C ARG A 186 -6.07 -1.87 6.55
N ALA A 187 -5.60 -2.03 7.79
CA ALA A 187 -4.97 -3.28 8.21
C ALA A 187 -5.56 -3.79 9.53
N GLU A 188 -5.58 -5.11 9.66
CA GLU A 188 -6.07 -5.82 10.82
C GLU A 188 -5.09 -6.93 11.14
N ALA A 189 -4.72 -7.06 12.41
CA ALA A 189 -3.89 -8.15 12.88
C ALA A 189 -4.74 -9.07 13.76
N GLU A 190 -4.75 -10.36 13.48
CA GLU A 190 -5.38 -11.37 14.33
C GLU A 190 -4.31 -12.21 15.03
N VAL A 191 -4.37 -12.23 16.36
CA VAL A 191 -3.46 -13.01 17.22
C VAL A 191 -4.31 -13.84 18.18
N ASN A 192 -4.26 -15.18 18.09
CA ASN A 192 -5.05 -16.08 18.94
C ASN A 192 -6.56 -15.74 19.01
N GLY A 193 -7.16 -15.34 17.88
CA GLY A 193 -8.58 -14.94 17.80
C GLY A 193 -8.88 -13.52 18.29
N ILE A 194 -7.89 -12.80 18.81
CA ILE A 194 -8.02 -11.37 19.15
C ILE A 194 -7.65 -10.56 17.92
N ILE A 195 -8.63 -9.80 17.41
CA ILE A 195 -8.46 -8.92 16.26
C ILE A 195 -8.12 -7.52 16.75
N VAL A 196 -6.99 -7.00 16.30
CA VAL A 196 -6.57 -5.61 16.48
C VAL A 196 -6.72 -4.92 15.13
N THR A 197 -7.71 -4.05 15.03
CA THR A 197 -7.89 -3.19 13.86
C THR A 197 -7.16 -1.87 14.08
N THR A 198 -6.38 -1.45 13.10
CA THR A 198 -5.79 -0.11 13.07
C THR A 198 -6.01 0.51 11.70
N ARG A 199 -6.41 1.78 11.69
CA ARG A 199 -6.39 2.59 10.47
C ARG A 199 -4.99 3.15 10.30
N CYS A 200 -4.43 3.04 9.09
CA CYS A 200 -3.10 3.55 8.82
C CYS A 200 -3.06 5.04 9.15
N GLN A 201 -2.19 5.45 10.06
CA GLN A 201 -1.81 6.85 10.17
C GLN A 201 -0.74 7.09 9.11
N PHE A 202 -1.13 7.71 8.01
CA PHE A 202 -0.18 8.12 6.98
C PHE A 202 0.69 9.23 7.55
N THR A 203 2.01 9.01 7.58
CA THR A 203 2.97 10.09 7.84
C THR A 203 2.94 11.03 6.65
N GLY A 204 2.40 12.24 6.85
CA GLY A 204 2.34 13.30 5.84
C GLY A 204 3.69 13.88 5.49
#